data_AF-A0A355RFS3-F1
#
_entry.id   AF-A0A355RFS3-F1
#
_cell.length_a   1.000
_cell.length_b   1.000
_cell.length_c   1.000
_cell.angle_alpha   90.00
_cell.angle_beta   90.00
_cell.angle_gamma   90.00
#
_symmetry.space_group_name_H-M   'P 1'
#
loop_
_entity.id
_entity.type
_entity.pdbx_description
1 polymer ?
#
loop_
_entity_poly.entity_id
_entity_poly.type
_entity_poly.pdbx_seq_one_letter_code
_entity_poly.pdbx_strand_id
1 'polypeptide(L)' 'MSEIPHLLVHEQGDSVGVVVVEGLEAGTDMLVCVTHDNSTFRLTSEQAAP' A
#
# COMPACT_ATOMS: atom_id res chain seq x y z
N MET A 1 -4.98 -16.86 4.72
CA MET A 1 -3.57 -16.47 4.57
C MET A 1 -3.53 -14.98 4.81
N SER A 2 -2.80 -14.51 5.81
CA SER A 2 -2.74 -13.07 6.11
C SER A 2 -1.72 -12.46 5.15
N GLU A 3 -2.18 -11.83 4.08
CA GLU A 3 -1.31 -11.00 3.24
C GLU A 3 -0.92 -9.76 4.04
N ILE A 4 0.37 -9.44 4.07
CA ILE A 4 0.90 -8.27 4.77
C ILE A 4 0.65 -7.06 3.86
N PRO A 5 0.03 -5.98 4.34
CA PRO A 5 -0.13 -4.77 3.54
C PRO A 5 1.25 -4.17 3.23
N HIS A 6 1.44 -3.80 1.97
CA HIS A 6 2.68 -3.18 1.47
C HIS A 6 2.64 -1.66 1.65
N LEU A 7 1.44 -1.07 1.63
CA LEU A 7 1.20 0.36 1.79
C LEU A 7 0.11 0.60 2.84
N LEU A 8 0.34 1.56 3.73
CA LEU A 8 -0.64 2.04 4.71
C LEU A 8 -1.08 3.45 4.37
N VAL A 9 -2.40 3.68 4.32
CA VAL A 9 -3.01 5.01 4.18
C VAL A 9 -3.89 5.31 5.39
N HIS A 10 -4.05 6.59 5.74
CA HIS A 10 -4.89 6.93 6.89
C HIS A 10 -6.37 6.79 6.51
N GLU A 11 -6.79 7.43 5.43
CA GLU A 11 -8.17 7.39 4.91
C GLU A 11 -8.24 7.26 3.38
N GLN A 12 -9.41 6.93 2.83
CA GLN A 12 -9.60 6.78 1.37
C GLN A 12 -9.35 8.07 0.57
N GLY A 13 -9.48 9.23 1.21
CA GLY A 13 -9.24 10.53 0.57
C GLY A 13 -7.76 10.89 0.46
N ASP A 14 -6.86 10.12 1.07
CA ASP A 14 -5.44 10.43 1.07
C ASP A 14 -4.81 10.14 -0.30
N SER A 15 -4.10 11.13 -0.82
CA SER A 15 -3.23 10.97 -2.00
C SER A 15 -1.83 10.49 -1.65
N VAL A 16 -1.52 10.28 -0.36
CA VAL A 16 -0.20 9.89 0.14
C VAL A 16 -0.34 8.71 1.11
N GLY A 17 0.64 7.81 1.10
CA GLY A 17 0.69 6.66 1.99
C GLY A 17 2.12 6.34 2.39
N VAL A 18 2.26 5.47 3.40
CA VAL A 18 3.55 5.02 3.90
C VAL A 18 3.78 3.59 3.45
N VAL A 19 4.87 3.36 2.72
CA VAL A 19 5.32 2.01 2.35
C VAL A 19 5.95 1.37 3.59
N VAL A 20 5.55 0.13 3.89
CA VAL A 20 6.00 -0.62 5.07
C VAL A 20 6.80 -1.86 4.71
N VAL A 21 7.19 -1.97 3.44
CA VAL A 21 8.02 -3.05 2.90
C VAL A 21 9.28 -2.46 2.30
N GLU A 22 10.41 -3.17 2.46
CA GLU A 22 11.67 -2.75 1.85
C GLU A 22 11.74 -3.21 0.39
N GLY A 23 12.29 -2.37 -0.48
CA GLY A 23 12.57 -2.74 -1.87
C GLY A 23 11.33 -2.86 -2.76
N LEU A 24 10.37 -1.95 -2.61
CA LEU A 24 9.21 -1.90 -3.49
C LEU A 24 9.66 -1.51 -4.92
N GLU A 25 9.48 -2.39 -5.88
CA GLU A 25 9.80 -2.14 -7.29
C GLU A 25 8.59 -1.58 -8.07
N ALA A 26 8.86 -0.85 -9.15
CA ALA A 26 7.84 -0.46 -10.10
C ALA A 26 7.19 -1.70 -10.76
N GLY A 27 5.87 -1.67 -10.91
CA GLY A 27 5.06 -2.78 -11.42
C GLY A 27 4.58 -3.77 -10.35
N THR A 28 4.97 -3.60 -9.08
CA THR A 28 4.54 -4.48 -7.99
C THR A 28 3.04 -4.30 -7.70
N ASP A 29 2.28 -5.41 -7.64
CA ASP A 29 0.89 -5.41 -7.14
C ASP A 29 0.90 -5.32 -5.62
N MET A 30 0.56 -4.14 -5.09
CA MET A 30 0.57 -3.84 -3.67
C MET A 30 -0.80 -4.02 -3.05
N LEU A 31 -0.82 -4.72 -1.92
CA LEU A 31 -1.93 -4.67 -0.99
C LEU A 31 -1.84 -3.38 -0.17
N VAL A 32 -2.82 -2.48 -0.33
CA VAL A 32 -2.95 -1.25 0.44
C VAL A 32 -3.98 -1.47 1.55
N CYS A 33 -3.67 -1.01 2.76
CA CYS A 33 -4.58 -1.03 3.90
C CYS A 33 -4.92 0.39 4.34
N VAL A 34 -6.22 0.66 4.46
CA VAL A 34 -6.76 1.89 5.02
C VAL A 34 -6.89 1.71 6.52
N THR A 35 -6.08 2.44 7.28
CA THR A 35 -6.00 2.29 8.74
C THR A 35 -7.23 2.80 9.48
N HIS A 36 -8.04 3.68 8.86
CA HIS A 36 -9.28 4.19 9.43
C HIS A 36 -10.37 3.11 9.60
N ASP A 37 -10.54 2.24 8.60
CA ASP A 37 -11.65 1.27 8.54
C ASP A 37 -11.19 -0.20 8.37
N ASN A 38 -9.87 -0.44 8.29
CA ASN A 38 -9.26 -1.74 7.96
C ASN A 38 -9.67 -2.29 6.59
N SER A 39 -10.19 -1.44 5.69
CA SER A 39 -10.46 -1.84 4.31
C SER A 39 -9.15 -2.00 3.56
N THR A 40 -9.11 -2.96 2.65
CA THR A 40 -7.94 -3.21 1.80
C THR A 40 -8.29 -3.13 0.34
N PHE A 41 -7.38 -2.61 -0.48
CA PHE A 41 -7.50 -2.59 -1.93
C PHE A 41 -6.15 -2.90 -2.58
N ARG A 42 -6.18 -3.21 -3.88
CA ARG A 42 -4.96 -3.49 -4.66
C ARG A 42 -4.59 -2.31 -5.54
N LEU A 43 -3.31 -2.01 -5.60
CA LEU A 43 -2.76 -0.93 -6.41
C LEU A 43 -1.41 -1.36 -6.99
N THR A 44 -1.23 -1.16 -8.29
CA THR A 44 0.08 -1.40 -8.93
C THR A 44 0.98 -0.19 -8.70
N SER A 45 2.18 -0.41 -8.15
CA SER A 45 3.15 0.68 -7.99
C SER A 45 3.66 1.11 -9.36
N GLU A 46 3.57 2.39 -9.70
CA GLU A 46 4.15 2.90 -10.96
C GLU A 46 5.64 3.19 -10.85
N GLN A 47 6.16 3.33 -9.63
CA GLN A 47 7.55 3.68 -9.35
C GLN A 47 8.10 2.81 -8.23
N ALA A 48 9.42 2.68 -8.18
CA ALA A 48 10.08 2.06 -7.05
C ALA A 48 10.05 3.01 -5.85
N ALA A 49 9.83 2.48 -4.65
CA ALA A 49 9.91 3.23 -3.40
C ALA A 49 10.95 2.57 -2.48
N PRO A 50 11.76 3.39 -1.77
CA PRO A 50 12.78 2.90 -0.86
C PRO A 50 12.20 2.14 0.33
#